data_AF-A0A7W0X3H5-F1
#
_entry.id   AF-A0A7W0X3H5-F1
#
_cell.length_a   1.000
_cell.length_b   1.000
_cell.length_c   1.000
_cell.angle_alpha   90.00
_cell.angle_beta   90.00
_cell.angle_gamma   90.00
#
_symmetry.space_group_name_H-M   'P 1'
#
loop_
_entity.id
_entity.type
_entity.pdbx_description
1 polymer ?
#
loop_
_entity_poly.entity_id
_entity_poly.type
_entity_poly.pdbx_seq_one_letter_code
_entity_poly.pdbx_strand_id
1 'polypeptide(L)'
;MNTPLSTRRDLLHRLPLLLPLLFAVLLAGCGQRHAVVPDRNGEPLMLLGHDPVAYFTGGKAIRGSPDIVARHEGSTYYFASEQHRAMFMQAPAKYVPQYGAFCASGAAYGVKLGSDPTEFRIVDGRLFVFGDVLGREYWLMDPKWHIEKADALWPETGAYGHRYQSLKRFAFKVPWYKNGKQVHDEWQTAHPGAKVDYDPGGVFTNLFVKYPGWRAREGYGQPALGLVGVDPCPPACVGVESKGYAAQ
;
A
#
# COMPACT_ATOMS: atom_id res chain seq x y z
N MET A 1 -35.34 -48.89 -30.89
CA MET A 1 -35.39 -47.48 -30.43
C MET A 1 -33.94 -46.99 -30.37
N ASN A 2 -33.45 -46.31 -31.41
CA ASN A 2 -32.06 -45.87 -31.50
C ASN A 2 -32.01 -44.33 -31.46
N THR A 3 -31.43 -43.78 -30.40
CA THR A 3 -31.20 -42.35 -30.20
C THR A 3 -29.96 -41.90 -30.99
N PRO A 4 -29.97 -40.80 -31.75
CA PRO A 4 -28.76 -40.35 -32.45
C PRO A 4 -27.86 -39.51 -31.55
N LEU A 5 -26.60 -39.92 -31.46
CA LEU A 5 -25.48 -39.17 -30.85
C LEU A 5 -25.04 -38.03 -31.80
N SER A 6 -25.69 -36.87 -31.75
CA SER A 6 -25.32 -35.70 -32.57
C SER A 6 -25.28 -34.40 -31.78
N THR A 7 -24.53 -34.36 -30.68
CA THR A 7 -24.39 -33.12 -29.87
C THR A 7 -23.00 -32.85 -29.32
N ARG A 8 -22.04 -33.76 -29.48
CA ARG A 8 -20.68 -33.60 -28.90
C ARG A 8 -19.68 -32.85 -29.78
N ARG A 9 -19.93 -32.70 -31.09
CA ARG A 9 -18.97 -32.06 -32.01
C ARG A 9 -19.00 -30.52 -31.99
N ASP A 10 -20.13 -29.91 -31.65
CA ASP A 10 -20.27 -28.44 -31.66
C ASP A 10 -19.67 -27.73 -30.44
N LEU A 11 -19.43 -28.46 -29.34
CA LEU A 11 -18.82 -27.88 -28.13
C LEU A 11 -17.31 -27.63 -28.29
N LEU A 12 -16.61 -28.41 -29.12
CA LEU A 12 -15.16 -28.31 -29.27
C LEU A 12 -14.71 -27.17 -30.18
N HIS A 13 -15.59 -26.65 -31.04
CA HIS A 13 -15.28 -25.51 -31.92
C HIS A 13 -15.54 -24.13 -31.30
N ARG A 14 -16.20 -24.05 -30.14
CA ARG A 14 -16.41 -22.78 -29.40
C ARG A 14 -15.35 -22.51 -28.34
N LEU A 15 -14.49 -23.49 -28.05
CA LEU A 15 -13.41 -23.39 -27.06
C LEU A 15 -12.27 -22.41 -27.41
N PRO A 16 -11.84 -22.20 -28.69
CA PRO A 16 -10.72 -21.32 -29.00
C PRO A 16 -11.07 -19.82 -28.96
N LEU A 17 -12.35 -19.45 -28.90
CA LEU A 17 -12.79 -18.04 -28.78
C LEU A 17 -12.91 -17.54 -27.34
N LEU A 18 -13.00 -18.44 -26.35
CA LEU A 18 -13.14 -18.06 -24.94
C LEU A 18 -11.78 -17.79 -24.26
N LEU A 19 -10.70 -18.42 -24.74
CA LEU A 19 -9.35 -18.24 -24.20
C LEU A 19 -8.80 -16.80 -24.31
N PRO A 20 -8.89 -16.11 -25.48
CA PRO A 20 -8.44 -14.73 -25.58
C PRO A 20 -9.34 -13.74 -24.82
N LEU A 21 -10.64 -14.04 -24.65
CA LEU A 21 -11.54 -13.22 -23.85
C LEU A 21 -11.23 -13.35 -22.35
N LEU A 22 -10.92 -14.55 -21.88
CA LEU A 22 -10.44 -14.80 -20.51
C LEU A 22 -9.10 -14.08 -20.27
N PHE A 23 -8.21 -14.07 -21.27
CA PHE A 23 -6.92 -13.35 -21.23
C PHE A 23 -7.09 -11.82 -21.23
N ALA A 24 -8.06 -11.29 -21.97
CA ALA A 24 -8.39 -9.86 -21.98
C ALA A 24 -9.04 -9.40 -20.66
N VAL A 25 -9.91 -10.22 -20.05
CA VAL A 25 -10.47 -9.95 -18.71
C VAL A 25 -9.40 -10.05 -17.62
N LEU A 26 -8.41 -10.93 -17.77
CA LEU A 26 -7.23 -10.99 -16.88
C LEU A 26 -6.31 -9.76 -17.02
N LEU A 27 -6.23 -9.14 -18.20
CA LEU A 27 -5.48 -7.89 -18.44
C LEU A 27 -6.26 -6.62 -18.04
N ALA A 28 -7.58 -6.71 -17.91
CA ALA A 28 -8.46 -5.65 -17.43
C ALA A 28 -8.57 -5.60 -15.89
N GLY A 29 -7.69 -6.29 -15.17
CA GLY A 29 -7.51 -6.03 -13.73
C GLY A 29 -7.06 -4.59 -13.54
N CYS A 30 -8.02 -3.69 -13.28
CA CYS A 30 -7.83 -2.26 -13.04
C CYS A 30 -6.53 -2.05 -12.24
N GLY A 31 -5.54 -1.43 -12.89
CA GLY A 31 -4.23 -1.22 -12.31
C GLY A 31 -4.39 -0.41 -11.03
N GLN A 32 -4.30 -1.06 -9.88
CA GLN A 32 -4.45 -0.38 -8.58
C GLN A 32 -3.28 0.60 -8.40
N ARG A 33 -3.54 1.87 -8.74
CA ARG A 33 -2.55 2.97 -8.74
C ARG A 33 -2.25 3.47 -7.33
N HIS A 34 -3.18 3.26 -6.40
CA HIS A 34 -3.09 3.59 -4.99
C HIS A 34 -3.14 2.34 -4.11
N ALA A 35 -2.47 2.38 -2.95
CA ALA A 35 -2.58 1.36 -1.91
C ALA A 35 -3.85 1.65 -1.08
N VAL A 36 -4.97 1.10 -1.54
CA VAL A 36 -6.31 1.32 -0.99
C VAL A 36 -6.98 0.00 -0.64
N VAL A 37 -7.82 0.01 0.39
CA VAL A 37 -8.66 -1.12 0.79
C VAL A 37 -10.14 -0.74 0.63
N PRO A 38 -11.05 -1.68 0.31
CA PRO A 38 -12.48 -1.35 0.25
C PRO A 38 -12.99 -0.96 1.65
N ASP A 39 -13.73 0.14 1.76
CA ASP A 39 -14.44 0.52 2.99
C ASP A 39 -15.76 -0.28 3.18
N ARG A 40 -16.57 0.11 4.17
CA ARG A 40 -17.89 -0.48 4.44
C ARG A 40 -18.87 -0.43 3.27
N ASN A 41 -18.65 0.47 2.31
CA ASN A 41 -19.44 0.65 1.10
C ASN A 41 -18.76 0.03 -0.14
N GLY A 42 -17.59 -0.59 0.02
CA GLY A 42 -16.81 -1.13 -1.10
C GLY A 42 -15.97 -0.08 -1.83
N GLU A 43 -15.89 1.16 -1.33
CA GLU A 43 -15.16 2.25 -1.97
C GLU A 43 -13.66 2.18 -1.63
N PRO A 44 -12.76 2.59 -2.53
CA PRO A 44 -11.31 2.55 -2.29
C PRO A 44 -10.86 3.53 -1.21
N LEU A 45 -10.66 3.04 0.02
CA LEU A 45 -10.22 3.80 1.17
C LEU A 45 -8.71 3.94 1.24
N MET A 46 -8.24 5.17 1.37
CA MET A 46 -6.85 5.53 1.53
C MET A 46 -6.40 5.41 2.99
N LEU A 47 -5.12 5.04 3.20
CA LEU A 47 -4.46 5.03 4.53
C LEU A 47 -5.20 4.22 5.61
N LEU A 48 -5.93 3.17 5.24
CA LEU A 48 -6.77 2.38 6.17
C LEU A 48 -7.73 3.25 7.01
N GLY A 49 -8.15 4.40 6.48
CA GLY A 49 -9.04 5.34 7.18
C GLY A 49 -8.34 6.23 8.20
N HIS A 50 -7.02 6.36 8.18
CA HIS A 50 -6.31 7.38 8.95
C HIS A 50 -6.45 8.76 8.30
N ASP A 51 -6.53 9.77 9.14
CA ASP A 51 -6.66 11.16 8.74
C ASP A 51 -5.34 11.69 8.15
N PRO A 52 -5.29 12.05 6.85
CA PRO A 52 -4.07 12.51 6.20
C PRO A 52 -3.59 13.87 6.74
N VAL A 53 -4.48 14.70 7.29
CA VAL A 53 -4.13 16.02 7.84
C VAL A 53 -3.48 15.89 9.20
N ALA A 54 -3.87 14.89 10.00
CA ALA A 54 -3.35 14.66 11.34
C ALA A 54 -1.84 14.37 11.36
N TYR A 55 -1.29 13.77 10.30
CA TYR A 55 0.16 13.60 10.13
C TYR A 55 0.89 14.94 10.15
N PHE A 56 0.31 16.00 9.57
CA PHE A 56 0.94 17.31 9.43
C PHE A 56 0.67 18.23 10.62
N THR A 57 -0.54 18.21 11.18
CA THR A 57 -0.92 19.12 12.27
C THR A 57 -0.45 18.62 13.63
N GLY A 58 -0.45 17.31 13.84
CA GLY A 58 -0.12 16.70 15.13
C GLY A 58 1.07 15.74 15.10
N GLY A 59 1.60 15.40 13.92
CA GLY A 59 2.66 14.38 13.81
C GLY A 59 2.17 12.98 14.22
N LYS A 60 0.89 12.67 13.99
CA LYS A 60 0.21 11.49 14.55
C LYS A 60 -0.63 10.77 13.51
N ALA A 61 -0.66 9.44 13.62
CA ALA A 61 -1.57 8.58 12.87
C ALA A 61 -2.92 8.50 13.60
N ILE A 62 -3.81 9.47 13.36
CA ILE A 62 -5.15 9.49 13.96
C ILE A 62 -6.16 8.80 13.05
N ARG A 63 -7.03 7.97 13.62
CA ARG A 63 -8.16 7.37 12.88
C ARG A 63 -9.22 8.42 12.54
N GLY A 64 -9.56 8.52 11.26
CA GLY A 64 -10.67 9.32 10.80
C GLY A 64 -12.02 8.67 11.10
N SER A 65 -13.10 9.39 10.82
CA SER A 65 -14.48 8.91 10.92
C SER A 65 -15.02 8.51 9.54
N PRO A 66 -15.78 7.39 9.42
CA PRO A 66 -16.44 7.03 8.17
C PRO A 66 -17.63 7.95 7.85
N ASP A 67 -17.96 8.88 8.75
CA ASP A 67 -19.00 9.88 8.57
C ASP A 67 -18.43 11.25 8.16
N ILE A 68 -17.10 11.44 8.27
CA ILE A 68 -16.40 12.67 7.87
C ILE A 68 -15.45 12.32 6.73
N VAL A 69 -15.93 12.47 5.49
CA VAL A 69 -15.25 11.91 4.31
C VAL A 69 -15.05 12.92 3.18
N ALA A 70 -14.00 12.74 2.40
CA ALA A 70 -13.78 13.44 1.12
C ALA A 70 -13.23 12.47 0.08
N ARG A 71 -13.51 12.74 -1.20
CA ARG A 71 -12.96 11.98 -2.32
C ARG A 71 -11.92 12.80 -3.06
N HIS A 72 -10.80 12.18 -3.42
CA HIS A 72 -9.75 12.78 -4.23
C HIS A 72 -9.03 11.71 -5.04
N GLU A 73 -8.82 11.98 -6.33
CA GLU A 73 -8.16 11.05 -7.29
C GLU A 73 -8.69 9.61 -7.22
N GLY A 74 -10.02 9.47 -7.15
CA GLY A 74 -10.69 8.18 -7.11
C GLY A 74 -10.47 7.39 -5.81
N SER A 75 -10.01 8.03 -4.73
CA SER A 75 -9.85 7.42 -3.41
C SER A 75 -10.69 8.17 -2.37
N THR A 76 -11.23 7.44 -1.40
CA THR A 76 -11.94 7.96 -0.24
C THR A 76 -10.94 8.22 0.90
N TYR A 77 -11.08 9.35 1.57
CA TYR A 77 -10.32 9.74 2.75
C TYR A 77 -11.27 9.99 3.91
N TYR A 78 -10.88 9.53 5.10
CA TYR A 78 -11.58 9.79 6.36
C TYR A 78 -10.84 10.85 7.15
N PHE A 79 -11.57 11.62 7.96
CA PHE A 79 -11.00 12.68 8.79
C PHE A 79 -11.46 12.58 10.23
N ALA A 80 -10.59 12.94 11.17
CA ALA A 80 -10.88 12.96 12.59
C ALA A 80 -11.79 14.16 12.97
N SER A 81 -11.88 15.17 12.11
CA SER A 81 -12.75 16.34 12.29
C SER A 81 -13.16 16.96 10.95
N GLU A 82 -14.29 17.69 10.95
CA GLU A 82 -14.71 18.49 9.78
C GLU A 82 -13.70 19.58 9.42
N GLN A 83 -12.96 20.10 10.40
CA GLN A 83 -11.89 21.06 10.17
C GLN A 83 -10.76 20.44 9.34
N HIS A 84 -10.32 19.23 9.68
CA HIS A 84 -9.30 18.51 8.91
C HIS A 84 -9.80 18.20 7.50
N ARG A 85 -11.05 17.76 7.36
CA ARG A 85 -11.68 17.58 6.04
C ARG A 85 -11.65 18.86 5.21
N ALA A 86 -12.00 20.00 5.79
CA ALA A 86 -11.95 21.30 5.12
C ALA A 86 -10.52 21.68 4.70
N MET A 87 -9.53 21.49 5.58
CA MET A 87 -8.11 21.72 5.25
C MET A 87 -7.66 20.86 4.07
N PHE A 88 -8.03 19.58 4.07
CA PHE A 88 -7.71 18.67 2.96
C PHE A 88 -8.34 19.14 1.66
N MET A 89 -9.63 19.47 1.65
CA MET A 89 -10.32 19.91 0.43
C MET A 89 -9.76 21.22 -0.14
N GLN A 90 -9.20 22.09 0.70
CA GLN A 90 -8.56 23.34 0.24
C GLN A 90 -7.23 23.08 -0.47
N ALA A 91 -6.43 22.10 -0.03
CA ALA A 91 -5.13 21.80 -0.62
C ALA A 91 -4.81 20.29 -0.60
N PRO A 92 -5.52 19.44 -1.36
CA PRO A 92 -5.37 17.98 -1.27
C PRO A 92 -3.94 17.52 -1.53
N ALA A 93 -3.28 18.12 -2.54
CA ALA A 93 -1.91 17.78 -2.95
C ALA A 93 -0.87 17.88 -1.82
N LYS A 94 -1.13 18.68 -0.77
CA LYS A 94 -0.26 18.79 0.41
C LYS A 94 -0.35 17.55 1.30
N TYR A 95 -1.52 16.94 1.40
CA TYR A 95 -1.85 15.92 2.39
C TYR A 95 -1.86 14.50 1.81
N VAL A 96 -1.94 14.37 0.49
CA VAL A 96 -1.89 13.05 -0.16
C VAL A 96 -0.55 12.36 0.07
N PRO A 97 -0.56 11.05 0.38
CA PRO A 97 0.67 10.30 0.52
C PRO A 97 1.38 10.16 -0.81
N GLN A 98 2.70 10.34 -0.78
CA GLN A 98 3.57 10.10 -1.92
C GLN A 98 3.48 8.64 -2.36
N TYR A 99 3.74 8.45 -3.65
CA TYR A 99 3.78 7.13 -4.26
C TYR A 99 2.47 6.36 -4.06
N GLY A 100 1.33 7.06 -4.06
CA GLY A 100 0.01 6.48 -3.97
C GLY A 100 -0.22 5.68 -2.69
N ALA A 101 0.40 6.07 -1.58
CA ALA A 101 0.45 5.32 -0.32
C ALA A 101 1.11 3.93 -0.39
N PHE A 102 1.81 3.58 -1.47
CA PHE A 102 2.72 2.44 -1.42
C PHE A 102 3.95 2.79 -0.59
N CYS A 103 4.64 1.76 -0.08
CA CYS A 103 5.85 1.96 0.72
C CYS A 103 6.91 2.75 -0.04
N ALA A 104 7.31 3.89 0.53
CA ALA A 104 8.28 4.79 -0.08
C ALA A 104 9.67 4.16 -0.27
N SER A 105 10.09 3.24 0.60
CA SER A 105 11.33 2.48 0.43
C SER A 105 11.25 1.54 -0.78
N GLY A 106 10.09 0.92 -1.00
CA GLY A 106 9.85 0.09 -2.20
C GLY A 106 9.81 0.92 -3.49
N ALA A 107 9.27 2.13 -3.42
CA ALA A 107 9.17 3.04 -4.55
C ALA A 107 10.54 3.39 -5.16
N ALA A 108 11.60 3.51 -4.34
CA ALA A 108 12.98 3.73 -4.80
C ALA A 108 13.56 2.60 -5.66
N TYR A 109 12.93 1.41 -5.61
CA TYR A 109 13.26 0.25 -6.45
C TYR A 109 12.17 -0.05 -7.49
N GLY A 110 11.17 0.83 -7.62
CA GLY A 110 10.01 0.66 -8.49
C GLY A 110 9.04 -0.44 -8.04
N VAL A 111 9.16 -0.94 -6.80
CA VAL A 111 8.35 -2.03 -6.26
C VAL A 111 7.16 -1.47 -5.51
N LYS A 112 5.95 -1.93 -5.84
CA LYS A 112 4.69 -1.51 -5.21
C LYS A 112 4.29 -2.50 -4.13
N LEU A 113 4.62 -2.16 -2.90
CA LEU A 113 4.29 -2.91 -1.70
C LEU A 113 3.40 -2.06 -0.81
N GLY A 114 2.41 -2.65 -0.12
CA GLY A 114 1.49 -1.91 0.75
C GLY A 114 2.19 -1.08 1.84
N SER A 115 1.44 -0.25 2.55
CA SER A 115 1.93 0.56 3.67
C SER A 115 1.23 0.22 5.00
N ASP A 116 1.89 0.58 6.08
CA ASP A 116 1.37 0.77 7.42
C ASP A 116 1.24 2.29 7.65
N PRO A 117 0.01 2.82 7.78
CA PRO A 117 -0.22 4.25 8.00
C PRO A 117 0.33 4.79 9.33
N THR A 118 0.76 3.93 10.27
CA THR A 118 1.45 4.35 11.51
C THR A 118 2.95 4.56 11.29
N GLU A 119 3.49 4.03 10.20
CA GLU A 119 4.87 4.14 9.80
C GLU A 119 4.98 5.21 8.71
N PHE A 120 5.19 6.47 9.12
CA PHE A 120 5.23 7.60 8.19
C PHE A 120 6.34 8.61 8.53
N ARG A 121 6.66 9.47 7.57
CA ARG A 121 7.52 10.64 7.72
C ARG A 121 7.01 11.78 6.83
N ILE A 122 7.14 13.00 7.33
CA ILE A 122 7.00 14.20 6.51
C ILE A 122 8.39 14.73 6.22
N VAL A 123 8.74 14.82 4.95
CA VAL A 123 10.02 15.39 4.49
C VAL A 123 9.72 16.37 3.37
N ASP A 124 10.26 17.58 3.47
CA ASP A 124 10.02 18.67 2.52
C ASP A 124 8.52 18.93 2.23
N GLY A 125 7.69 18.82 3.27
CA GLY A 125 6.24 19.01 3.17
C GLY A 125 5.48 17.90 2.45
N ARG A 126 6.12 16.75 2.17
CA ARG A 126 5.53 15.59 1.51
C ARG A 126 5.34 14.44 2.50
N LEU A 127 4.18 13.77 2.46
CA LEU A 127 3.87 12.61 3.31
C LEU A 127 4.39 11.30 2.69
N PHE A 128 5.34 10.65 3.34
CA PHE A 128 5.83 9.32 2.98
C PHE A 128 5.31 8.30 3.97
N VAL A 129 4.75 7.21 3.46
CA VAL A 129 4.33 6.06 4.27
C VAL A 129 5.18 4.85 3.93
N PHE A 130 5.39 4.00 4.93
CA PHE A 130 6.27 2.85 4.86
C PHE A 130 5.47 1.59 5.07
N GLY A 131 6.02 0.47 4.64
CA GLY A 131 5.37 -0.83 4.85
C GLY A 131 5.38 -1.30 6.29
N ASP A 132 6.39 -0.86 7.02
CA ASP A 132 6.77 -1.40 8.32
C ASP A 132 7.90 -0.52 8.86
N VAL A 133 8.27 -0.77 10.12
CA VAL A 133 9.37 -0.08 10.81
C VAL A 133 10.68 -0.25 10.03
N LEU A 134 11.00 -1.45 9.52
CA LEU A 134 12.25 -1.70 8.79
C LEU A 134 12.36 -0.83 7.52
N GLY A 135 11.31 -0.81 6.71
CA GLY A 135 11.25 -0.01 5.50
C GLY A 135 11.48 1.46 5.84
N ARG A 136 10.87 1.96 6.91
CA ARG A 136 11.10 3.32 7.41
C ARG A 136 12.54 3.53 7.85
N GLU A 137 13.08 2.68 8.72
CA GLU A 137 14.45 2.80 9.23
C GLU A 137 15.49 2.75 8.11
N TYR A 138 15.30 1.87 7.12
CA TYR A 138 16.18 1.78 5.97
C TYR A 138 16.08 3.00 5.06
N TRP A 139 14.88 3.54 4.89
CA TRP A 139 14.67 4.77 4.14
C TRP A 139 15.32 5.98 4.81
N LEU A 140 15.28 6.03 6.15
CA LEU A 140 15.86 7.09 6.96
C LEU A 140 17.40 7.15 6.91
N MET A 141 18.07 6.09 6.44
CA MET A 141 19.52 6.12 6.24
C MET A 141 19.94 7.13 5.17
N ASP A 142 19.11 7.33 4.13
CA ASP A 142 19.33 8.34 3.10
C ASP A 142 17.99 8.76 2.43
N PRO A 143 17.22 9.66 3.08
CA PRO A 143 15.94 10.13 2.56
C PRO A 143 16.05 10.75 1.17
N LYS A 144 17.11 11.54 0.94
CA LYS A 144 17.32 12.27 -0.31
C LYS A 144 17.51 11.28 -1.46
N TRP A 145 18.38 10.28 -1.31
CA TRP A 145 18.57 9.25 -2.32
C TRP A 145 17.28 8.49 -2.62
N HIS A 146 16.53 8.09 -1.58
CA HIS A 146 15.28 7.35 -1.79
C HIS A 146 14.24 8.19 -2.53
N ILE A 147 14.12 9.48 -2.19
CA ILE A 147 13.22 10.41 -2.87
C ILE A 147 13.63 10.58 -4.33
N GLU A 148 14.91 10.86 -4.60
CA GLU A 148 15.41 11.04 -5.98
C GLU A 148 15.17 9.79 -6.84
N LYS A 149 15.45 8.59 -6.33
CA LYS A 149 15.22 7.34 -7.07
C LYS A 149 13.74 7.05 -7.27
N ALA A 150 12.92 7.25 -6.25
CA ALA A 150 11.50 7.00 -6.34
C ALA A 150 10.81 8.00 -7.27
N ASP A 151 11.11 9.30 -7.18
CA ASP A 151 10.56 10.34 -8.05
C ASP A 151 10.92 10.09 -9.53
N ALA A 152 12.14 9.64 -9.81
CA ALA A 152 12.55 9.29 -11.16
C ALA A 152 11.81 8.06 -11.73
N LEU A 153 11.51 7.07 -10.88
CA LEU A 153 10.84 5.82 -11.28
C LEU A 153 9.31 5.91 -11.26
N TRP A 154 8.74 6.81 -10.47
CA TRP A 154 7.30 6.81 -10.17
C TRP A 154 6.41 7.06 -11.38
N PRO A 155 6.75 7.93 -12.36
CA PRO A 155 5.93 8.12 -13.55
C PRO A 155 5.65 6.81 -14.31
N GLU A 156 6.65 5.92 -14.40
CA GLU A 156 6.47 4.57 -14.96
C GLU A 156 5.79 3.64 -13.94
N THR A 157 6.29 3.59 -12.72
CA THR A 157 5.87 2.64 -11.68
C THR A 157 4.40 2.80 -11.31
N GLY A 158 3.92 4.03 -11.16
CA GLY A 158 2.56 4.37 -10.80
C GLY A 158 1.53 4.05 -11.89
N ALA A 159 1.97 3.96 -13.17
CA ALA A 159 1.09 3.67 -14.29
C ALA A 159 0.56 2.23 -14.28
N TYR A 160 1.30 1.31 -13.67
CA TYR A 160 0.98 -0.12 -13.65
C TYR A 160 0.32 -0.59 -12.35
N GLY A 161 -0.48 -1.64 -12.44
CA GLY A 161 -1.04 -2.32 -11.27
C GLY A 161 0.05 -2.91 -10.38
N HIS A 162 -0.17 -2.89 -9.06
CA HIS A 162 0.87 -3.26 -8.08
C HIS A 162 1.45 -4.66 -8.30
N ARG A 163 0.64 -5.70 -8.59
CA ARG A 163 1.13 -7.07 -8.80
C ARG A 163 2.07 -7.16 -9.98
N TYR A 164 1.62 -6.67 -11.14
CA TYR A 164 2.42 -6.66 -12.36
C TYR A 164 3.71 -5.87 -12.16
N GLN A 165 3.61 -4.66 -11.60
CA GLN A 165 4.76 -3.80 -11.40
C GLN A 165 5.79 -4.43 -10.44
N SER A 166 5.34 -4.99 -9.33
CA SER A 166 6.22 -5.65 -8.36
C SER A 166 6.86 -6.90 -8.95
N LEU A 167 6.10 -7.76 -9.65
CA LEU A 167 6.63 -8.93 -10.37
C LEU A 167 7.69 -8.52 -11.41
N LYS A 168 7.39 -7.49 -12.21
CA LYS A 168 8.31 -6.93 -13.19
C LYS A 168 9.64 -6.53 -12.52
N ARG A 169 9.61 -5.85 -11.37
CA ARG A 169 10.84 -5.40 -10.69
C ARG A 169 11.56 -6.49 -9.91
N PHE A 170 10.87 -7.57 -9.52
CA PHE A 170 11.54 -8.77 -9.02
C PHE A 170 12.30 -9.51 -10.13
N ALA A 171 11.74 -9.56 -11.34
CA ALA A 171 12.40 -10.16 -12.50
C ALA A 171 13.51 -9.26 -13.09
N PHE A 172 13.23 -7.95 -13.20
CA PHE A 172 14.09 -6.94 -13.81
C PHE A 172 14.44 -5.87 -12.79
N LYS A 173 15.46 -6.17 -11.99
CA LYS A 173 15.96 -5.30 -10.93
C LYS A 173 16.54 -4.01 -11.52
N VAL A 174 16.40 -2.91 -10.78
CA VAL A 174 17.08 -1.65 -11.09
C VAL A 174 18.60 -1.79 -10.89
N PRO A 175 19.45 -1.00 -11.56
CA PRO A 175 20.91 -1.09 -11.44
C PRO A 175 21.44 -0.93 -10.01
N TRP A 176 20.71 -0.19 -9.16
CA TRP A 176 21.05 0.05 -7.75
C TRP A 176 20.31 -0.86 -6.77
N TYR A 177 19.77 -1.99 -7.24
CA TYR A 177 19.01 -2.89 -6.38
C TYR A 177 19.88 -3.45 -5.24
N LYS A 178 19.37 -3.36 -4.02
CA LYS A 178 19.93 -4.02 -2.84
C LYS A 178 18.95 -5.05 -2.33
N ASN A 179 19.44 -6.24 -1.98
CA ASN A 179 18.61 -7.24 -1.31
C ASN A 179 18.48 -6.91 0.20
N GLY A 180 17.50 -7.54 0.87
CA GLY A 180 17.21 -7.27 2.28
C GLY A 180 18.40 -7.47 3.22
N LYS A 181 19.27 -8.46 2.95
CA LYS A 181 20.48 -8.68 3.75
C LYS A 181 21.47 -7.52 3.61
N GLN A 182 21.73 -7.07 2.38
CA GLN A 182 22.65 -5.95 2.13
C GLN A 182 22.20 -4.67 2.84
N VAL A 183 20.91 -4.32 2.71
CA VAL A 183 20.36 -3.12 3.37
C VAL A 183 20.40 -3.28 4.90
N HIS A 184 20.14 -4.48 5.41
CA HIS A 184 20.22 -4.75 6.85
C HIS A 184 21.66 -4.62 7.38
N ASP A 185 22.65 -5.19 6.69
CA ASP A 185 24.05 -5.09 7.10
C ASP A 185 24.54 -3.63 7.11
N GLU A 186 24.15 -2.84 6.10
CA GLU A 186 24.41 -1.39 6.05
C GLU A 186 23.75 -0.66 7.21
N TRP A 187 22.49 -0.98 7.52
CA TRP A 187 21.78 -0.39 8.65
C TRP A 187 22.43 -0.73 9.99
N GLN A 188 22.84 -1.98 10.19
CA GLN A 188 23.56 -2.43 11.39
C GLN A 188 24.91 -1.71 11.54
N THR A 189 25.61 -1.48 10.42
CA THR A 189 26.88 -0.73 10.41
C THR A 189 26.67 0.72 10.85
N ALA A 190 25.58 1.35 10.40
CA ALA A 190 25.22 2.71 10.78
C ALA A 190 24.64 2.81 12.21
N HIS A 191 24.07 1.72 12.75
CA HIS A 191 23.41 1.68 14.06
C HIS A 191 23.96 0.51 14.92
N PRO A 192 25.25 0.53 15.29
CA PRO A 192 25.86 -0.58 15.99
C PRO A 192 25.15 -0.85 17.33
N GLY A 193 24.66 -2.07 17.51
CA GLY A 193 23.98 -2.51 18.74
C GLY A 193 22.48 -2.18 18.82
N ALA A 194 21.93 -1.45 17.84
CA ALA A 194 20.50 -1.22 17.76
C ALA A 194 19.76 -2.50 17.34
N LYS A 195 18.59 -2.73 17.95
CA LYS A 195 17.66 -3.79 17.55
C LYS A 195 16.45 -3.15 16.92
N VAL A 196 16.13 -3.58 15.70
CA VAL A 196 14.86 -3.28 15.05
C VAL A 196 14.14 -4.60 14.84
N ASP A 197 12.87 -4.65 15.21
CA ASP A 197 12.10 -5.88 15.12
C ASP A 197 11.93 -6.30 13.65
N TYR A 198 12.29 -7.56 13.38
CA TYR A 198 12.58 -8.08 12.05
C TYR A 198 11.58 -9.16 11.67
N ASP A 199 10.61 -8.83 10.82
CA ASP A 199 9.98 -9.85 9.95
C ASP A 199 9.43 -9.19 8.66
N PRO A 200 10.19 -9.25 7.55
CA PRO A 200 9.74 -8.67 6.28
C PRO A 200 8.61 -9.48 5.61
N GLY A 201 8.28 -10.68 6.10
CA GLY A 201 7.46 -11.66 5.39
C GLY A 201 8.12 -12.13 4.08
N GLY A 202 7.92 -13.39 3.71
CA GLY A 202 8.46 -13.91 2.44
C GLY A 202 7.86 -13.22 1.22
N VAL A 203 8.62 -13.14 0.11
CA VAL A 203 8.17 -12.59 -1.19
C VAL A 203 6.85 -13.22 -1.65
N PHE A 204 6.69 -14.53 -1.42
CA PHE A 204 5.46 -15.26 -1.77
C PHE A 204 4.23 -14.72 -1.03
N THR A 205 4.29 -14.60 0.30
CA THR A 205 3.20 -14.07 1.11
C THR A 205 2.87 -12.63 0.74
N ASN A 206 3.91 -11.81 0.50
CA ASN A 206 3.74 -10.39 0.18
C ASN A 206 3.11 -10.13 -1.20
N LEU A 207 3.27 -11.04 -2.15
CA LEU A 207 2.82 -10.83 -3.53
C LEU A 207 1.51 -11.55 -3.87
N PHE A 208 1.26 -12.70 -3.25
CA PHE A 208 0.16 -13.58 -3.63
C PHE A 208 -0.95 -13.70 -2.57
N VAL A 209 -0.64 -13.42 -1.30
CA VAL A 209 -1.61 -13.58 -0.20
C VAL A 209 -2.15 -12.25 0.30
N LYS A 210 -1.31 -11.20 0.33
CA LYS A 210 -1.68 -9.88 0.89
C LYS A 210 -2.29 -8.94 -0.16
N TYR A 211 -3.23 -8.10 0.28
CA TYR A 211 -3.84 -7.04 -0.54
C TYR A 211 -3.00 -5.75 -0.53
N PRO A 212 -2.97 -4.97 -1.62
CA PRO A 212 -2.33 -3.66 -1.68
C PRO A 212 -3.08 -2.65 -0.80
N GLY A 213 -2.42 -2.15 0.25
CA GLY A 213 -3.05 -1.39 1.33
C GLY A 213 -2.97 -2.13 2.67
N TRP A 214 -2.68 -3.44 2.62
CA TRP A 214 -2.51 -4.29 3.78
C TRP A 214 -1.01 -4.58 4.00
N ARG A 215 -0.33 -3.65 4.67
CA ARG A 215 0.93 -3.93 5.34
C ARG A 215 0.97 -3.53 6.82
N ALA A 216 -0.16 -3.05 7.37
CA ALA A 216 -0.43 -3.25 8.79
C ALA A 216 -0.16 -4.73 9.09
N ARG A 217 0.71 -4.99 10.05
CA ARG A 217 1.27 -6.30 10.38
C ARG A 217 0.22 -7.17 11.08
N GLU A 218 -0.93 -7.40 10.45
CA GLU A 218 -1.88 -8.42 10.84
C GLU A 218 -1.24 -9.78 10.56
N GLY A 219 -0.64 -10.40 11.58
CA GLY A 219 -0.15 -11.78 11.49
C GLY A 219 1.33 -12.03 11.77
N TYR A 220 2.12 -11.02 12.16
CA TYR A 220 3.50 -11.23 12.60
C TYR A 220 3.77 -10.70 14.01
N GLY A 221 2.79 -10.77 14.93
CA GLY A 221 2.97 -10.37 16.33
C GLY A 221 2.74 -8.89 16.65
N GLN A 222 2.31 -8.08 15.67
CA GLN A 222 1.72 -6.76 15.93
C GLN A 222 0.19 -6.86 15.92
N PRO A 223 -0.51 -6.04 16.71
CA PRO A 223 -1.96 -6.01 16.70
C PRO A 223 -2.45 -5.55 15.33
N ALA A 224 -3.52 -6.18 14.84
CA ALA A 224 -4.22 -5.69 13.68
C ALA A 224 -4.63 -4.23 13.89
N LEU A 225 -4.42 -3.39 12.88
CA LEU A 225 -4.94 -2.03 12.93
C LEU A 225 -6.46 -2.07 12.73
N GLY A 226 -6.98 -3.03 11.96
CA GLY A 226 -8.38 -3.05 11.57
C GLY A 226 -8.74 -1.82 10.73
N LEU A 227 -9.96 -1.85 10.23
CA LEU A 227 -10.51 -0.89 9.29
C LEU A 227 -11.67 -0.14 9.92
N VAL A 228 -11.54 1.19 10.01
CA VAL A 228 -12.57 2.02 10.64
C VAL A 228 -13.89 1.90 9.88
N GLY A 229 -14.97 1.65 10.61
CA GLY A 229 -16.30 1.47 10.05
C GLY A 229 -16.58 0.07 9.53
N VAL A 230 -15.61 -0.85 9.62
CA VAL A 230 -15.77 -2.27 9.28
C VAL A 230 -15.47 -3.15 10.50
N ASP A 231 -14.32 -2.92 11.14
CA ASP A 231 -13.90 -3.67 12.33
C ASP A 231 -14.37 -3.01 13.64
N PRO A 232 -14.58 -3.78 14.72
CA PRO A 232 -14.95 -3.23 16.01
C PRO A 232 -13.82 -2.37 16.62
N CYS A 233 -14.21 -1.49 17.53
CA CYS A 233 -13.28 -0.75 18.38
C CYS A 233 -13.16 -1.48 19.74
N PRO A 234 -11.95 -1.86 20.18
CA PRO A 234 -10.65 -1.85 19.48
C PRO A 234 -10.51 -2.96 18.42
N PRO A 235 -9.60 -2.85 17.44
CA PRO A 235 -8.53 -1.84 17.31
C PRO A 235 -8.88 -0.60 16.46
N ALA A 236 -10.01 -0.58 15.75
CA ALA A 236 -10.35 0.45 14.75
C ALA A 236 -11.19 1.62 15.30
N CYS A 237 -10.74 2.24 16.40
CA CYS A 237 -11.48 3.29 17.10
C CYS A 237 -11.37 4.66 16.42
N VAL A 238 -12.50 5.31 16.10
CA VAL A 238 -12.55 6.68 15.53
C VAL A 238 -11.91 7.69 16.48
N GLY A 239 -11.10 8.61 15.94
CA GLY A 239 -10.45 9.68 16.68
C GLY A 239 -9.28 9.24 17.58
N VAL A 240 -8.98 7.93 17.63
CA VAL A 240 -7.89 7.39 18.44
C VAL A 240 -6.59 7.39 17.64
N GLU A 241 -5.50 7.76 18.30
CA GLU A 241 -4.15 7.63 17.77
C GLU A 241 -3.76 6.16 17.70
N SER A 242 -3.41 5.69 16.50
CA SER A 242 -2.80 4.38 16.34
C SER A 242 -1.32 4.50 16.66
N LYS A 243 -0.87 3.79 17.69
CA LYS A 243 0.55 3.76 18.08
C LYS A 243 1.34 2.90 17.09
N GLY A 244 2.40 3.48 16.52
CA GLY A 244 3.40 2.72 15.78
C GLY A 244 4.17 1.78 16.71
N TYR A 245 4.81 0.76 16.15
CA TYR A 245 5.43 -0.31 16.93
C TYR A 245 6.64 0.14 17.76
N ALA A 246 7.45 1.06 17.23
CA ALA A 246 8.61 1.59 17.95
C ALA A 246 8.24 2.51 19.13
N ALA A 247 6.95 2.80 19.34
CA ALA A 247 6.45 3.62 20.44
C ALA A 247 5.87 2.79 21.62
N GLN A 248 6.16 1.48 21.64
CA GLN A 248 5.86 0.55 22.74
C GLN A 248 7.13 0.23 23.52
#